data_AF-A0AAU4EZW8-F1
#
_entry.id   AF-A0AAU4EZW8-F1
#
_cell.length_a   1.000
_cell.length_b   1.000
_cell.length_c   1.000
_cell.angle_alpha   90.00
_cell.angle_beta   90.00
_cell.angle_gamma   90.00
#
_symmetry.space_group_name_H-M   'P 1'
#
loop_
_entity.id
_entity.type
_entity.pdbx_description
1 polymer ?
#
loop_
_entity_poly.entity_id
_entity_poly.type
_entity_poly.pdbx_seq_one_letter_code
_entity_poly.pdbx_strand_id
1 'polypeptide(L)'
;MPDGYTASSEAMTRAQIRLNDVADDPAGEAKKVAPTAIVAADFGRVHQEGFGKYKAGIDEIGAGMTGLSNALMNLGSGIGTAGGKYTTQESDAGAQANAAGSK
;
A
#
# COMPACT_ATOMS: atom_id res chain seq x y z
N MET A 1 25.41 -19.53 -13.53
CA MET A 1 25.15 -18.36 -12.68
C MET A 1 23.86 -18.66 -11.92
N PRO A 2 23.76 -18.41 -10.60
CA PRO A 2 22.55 -18.79 -9.88
C PRO A 2 21.42 -17.79 -10.19
N ASP A 3 20.28 -18.31 -10.64
CA ASP A 3 19.02 -17.60 -10.93
C ASP A 3 18.35 -16.96 -9.69
N GLY A 4 19.08 -16.86 -8.57
CA GLY A 4 18.53 -16.51 -7.27
C GLY A 4 18.07 -15.05 -7.16
N TYR A 5 18.71 -14.12 -7.87
CA TYR A 5 18.33 -12.71 -7.85
C TYR A 5 17.18 -12.40 -8.82
N THR A 6 17.14 -13.01 -10.01
CA THR A 6 15.98 -12.93 -10.94
C THR A 6 14.70 -13.46 -10.29
N ALA A 7 14.75 -14.61 -9.61
CA ALA A 7 13.58 -15.15 -8.90
C ALA A 7 13.12 -14.21 -7.76
N SER A 8 14.04 -13.49 -7.13
CA SER A 8 13.75 -12.52 -6.07
C SER A 8 13.12 -11.24 -6.62
N SER A 9 13.62 -10.69 -7.74
CA SER A 9 13.10 -9.47 -8.35
C SER A 9 11.68 -9.67 -8.93
N GLU A 10 11.39 -10.84 -9.51
CA GLU A 10 10.03 -11.20 -9.92
C GLU A 10 9.07 -11.33 -8.73
N ALA A 11 9.51 -11.96 -7.64
CA ALA A 11 8.71 -12.09 -6.43
C ALA A 11 8.41 -10.73 -5.80
N MET A 12 9.39 -9.82 -5.78
CA MET A 12 9.21 -8.43 -5.36
C MET A 12 8.22 -7.66 -6.25
N THR A 13 8.31 -7.82 -7.57
CA THR A 13 7.38 -7.20 -8.52
C THR A 13 5.95 -7.68 -8.29
N ARG A 14 5.74 -9.00 -8.10
CA ARG A 14 4.42 -9.55 -7.76
C ARG A 14 3.90 -9.06 -6.41
N ALA A 15 4.78 -8.90 -5.42
CA ALA A 15 4.41 -8.36 -4.12
C ALA A 15 4.01 -6.88 -4.20
N GLN A 16 4.72 -6.06 -4.99
CA GLN A 16 4.36 -4.67 -5.27
C GLN A 16 2.96 -4.58 -5.89
N ILE A 17 2.66 -5.38 -6.91
CA ILE A 17 1.35 -5.36 -7.58
C ILE A 17 0.23 -5.68 -6.58
N ARG A 18 0.38 -6.76 -5.81
CA ARG A 18 -0.60 -7.13 -4.79
C ARG A 18 -0.78 -6.07 -3.71
N LEU A 19 0.30 -5.39 -3.30
CA LEU A 19 0.21 -4.33 -2.31
C LEU A 19 -0.50 -3.10 -2.86
N ASN A 20 -0.29 -2.76 -4.13
CA ASN A 20 -1.02 -1.67 -4.78
C ASN A 20 -2.51 -2.02 -4.92
N ASP A 21 -2.85 -3.24 -5.35
CA ASP A 21 -4.24 -3.69 -5.49
C ASP A 21 -4.99 -3.59 -4.15
N VAL A 22 -4.34 -4.00 -3.05
CA VAL A 22 -4.94 -3.95 -1.70
C VAL A 22 -4.86 -2.54 -1.08
N ALA A 23 -4.02 -1.64 -1.58
CA ALA A 23 -3.91 -0.28 -1.08
C ALA A 23 -5.12 0.59 -1.48
N ASP A 24 -5.79 0.29 -2.57
CA ASP A 24 -6.96 1.04 -3.04
C ASP A 24 -8.22 0.78 -2.18
N ASP A 25 -8.34 -0.43 -1.62
CA ASP A 25 -9.52 -0.86 -0.86
C ASP A 25 -9.77 -0.01 0.42
N PRO A 26 -8.79 0.23 1.32
CA PRO A 26 -9.03 1.00 2.54
C PRO A 26 -9.50 2.43 2.26
N ALA A 27 -8.92 3.11 1.27
CA ALA A 27 -9.35 4.47 0.92
C ALA A 27 -10.76 4.49 0.30
N GLY A 28 -11.12 3.44 -0.45
CA GLY A 28 -12.48 3.24 -0.96
C GLY A 28 -13.51 3.01 0.15
N GLU A 29 -13.20 2.13 1.11
CA GLU A 29 -14.06 1.83 2.25
C GLU A 29 -14.20 3.04 3.21
N ALA A 30 -13.14 3.84 3.37
CA ALA A 30 -13.18 5.07 4.16
C ALA A 30 -14.25 6.06 3.69
N LYS A 31 -14.47 6.16 2.39
CA LYS A 31 -15.50 7.03 1.80
C LYS A 31 -16.93 6.55 2.07
N LYS A 32 -17.13 5.27 2.41
CA LYS A 32 -18.45 4.72 2.74
C LYS A 32 -18.89 5.09 4.15
N VAL A 33 -17.94 5.32 5.04
CA VAL A 33 -18.21 5.64 6.45
C VAL A 33 -18.02 7.13 6.75
N ALA A 34 -17.16 7.84 6.00
CA ALA A 34 -16.89 9.25 6.21
C ALA A 34 -17.05 10.09 4.91
N PRO A 35 -17.64 11.30 4.99
CA PRO A 35 -18.27 11.89 6.17
C PRO A 35 -19.63 11.23 6.48
N THR A 36 -19.94 11.08 7.77
CA THR A 36 -21.18 10.44 8.21
C THR A 36 -22.39 11.30 7.85
N ALA A 37 -23.37 10.71 7.16
CA ALA A 37 -24.60 11.40 6.75
C ALA A 37 -25.58 11.68 7.91
N ILE A 38 -25.35 11.04 9.06
CA ILE A 38 -26.17 11.14 10.27
C ILE A 38 -25.81 12.44 11.01
N VAL A 39 -26.81 13.14 11.55
CA VAL A 39 -26.64 14.38 12.33
C VAL A 39 -27.03 14.18 13.79
N ALA A 40 -26.64 15.10 14.68
CA ALA A 40 -26.96 15.01 16.11
C ALA A 40 -28.46 14.84 16.42
N ALA A 41 -29.34 15.38 15.57
CA ALA A 41 -30.78 15.25 15.73
C ALA A 41 -31.27 13.79 15.59
N ASP A 42 -30.56 12.97 14.81
CA ASP A 42 -30.92 11.57 14.56
C ASP A 42 -30.66 10.67 15.78
N PHE A 43 -29.81 11.13 16.72
CA PHE A 43 -29.59 10.47 18.01
C PHE A 43 -30.71 10.80 19.03
N GLY A 44 -31.68 11.64 18.66
CA GLY A 44 -32.77 12.07 19.52
C GLY A 44 -32.36 13.12 20.56
N ARG A 45 -33.35 13.71 21.23
CA ARG A 45 -33.15 14.85 22.15
C ARG A 45 -32.21 14.56 23.33
N VAL A 46 -32.17 13.32 23.80
CA VAL A 46 -31.47 12.94 25.03
C VAL A 46 -30.05 12.44 24.77
N HIS A 47 -29.76 11.88 23.58
CA HIS A 47 -28.47 11.25 23.29
C HIS A 47 -27.60 12.06 22.32
N GLN A 48 -27.82 13.37 22.21
CA GLN A 48 -27.03 14.25 21.34
C GLN A 48 -25.52 14.22 21.68
N GLU A 49 -25.15 13.98 22.95
CA GLU A 49 -23.74 13.80 23.33
C GLU A 49 -23.11 12.54 22.69
N GLY A 50 -23.91 11.49 22.45
CA GLY A 50 -23.48 10.26 21.78
C GLY A 50 -23.07 10.49 20.33
N PHE A 51 -23.68 11.48 19.66
CA PHE A 51 -23.31 11.86 18.30
C PHE A 51 -21.86 12.33 18.21
N GLY A 52 -21.37 13.10 19.19
CA GLY A 52 -19.98 13.56 19.21
C GLY A 52 -18.98 12.41 19.24
N LYS A 53 -19.23 11.41 20.11
CA LYS A 53 -18.39 10.19 20.22
C LYS A 53 -18.47 9.33 18.95
N TYR A 54 -19.68 9.19 18.39
CA TYR A 54 -19.89 8.46 17.14
C TYR A 54 -19.13 9.11 15.97
N LYS A 55 -19.29 10.42 15.80
CA LYS A 55 -18.62 11.17 14.75
C LYS A 55 -17.10 11.07 14.88
N ALA A 56 -16.57 11.27 16.10
CA ALA A 56 -15.14 11.15 16.35
C ALA A 56 -14.59 9.77 15.99
N GLY A 57 -15.30 8.69 16.37
CA GLY A 57 -14.88 7.33 16.02
C GLY A 57 -14.91 7.06 14.51
N ILE A 58 -15.94 7.55 13.80
CA ILE A 58 -16.02 7.41 12.34
C ILE A 58 -14.93 8.21 11.62
N ASP A 59 -14.64 9.43 12.07
CA ASP A 59 -13.56 10.24 11.52
C ASP A 59 -12.21 9.54 11.73
N GLU A 60 -11.97 8.95 12.91
CA GLU A 60 -10.74 8.22 13.25
C GLU A 60 -10.61 6.93 12.42
N ILE A 61 -11.69 6.19 12.20
CA ILE A 61 -11.75 5.03 11.31
C ILE A 61 -11.41 5.43 9.86
N GLY A 62 -12.00 6.52 9.36
CA GLY A 62 -11.71 7.05 8.02
C GLY A 62 -10.26 7.49 7.86
N ALA A 63 -9.70 8.18 8.86
CA ALA A 63 -8.31 8.59 8.90
C ALA A 63 -7.36 7.38 8.95
N GLY A 64 -7.67 6.38 9.78
CA GLY A 64 -6.89 5.14 9.91
C GLY A 64 -6.83 4.35 8.61
N MET A 65 -7.96 4.18 7.92
CA MET A 65 -8.01 3.51 6.62
C MET A 65 -7.25 4.28 5.53
N THR A 66 -7.37 5.61 5.50
CA THR A 66 -6.58 6.45 4.59
C THR A 66 -5.07 6.32 4.87
N GLY A 67 -4.69 6.31 6.15
CA GLY A 67 -3.31 6.09 6.59
C GLY A 67 -2.77 4.72 6.18
N LEU A 68 -3.58 3.66 6.32
CA LEU A 68 -3.22 2.31 5.90
C LEU A 68 -3.02 2.22 4.38
N SER A 69 -3.94 2.79 3.59
CA SER A 69 -3.79 2.88 2.13
C SER A 69 -2.45 3.54 1.74
N ASN A 70 -2.14 4.68 2.36
CA ASN A 70 -0.86 5.37 2.13
C ASN A 70 0.36 4.53 2.53
N ALA A 71 0.29 3.82 3.65
CA ALA A 71 1.38 2.96 4.10
C ALA A 71 1.62 1.78 3.13
N LEU A 72 0.55 1.17 2.61
CA LEU A 72 0.63 0.10 1.62
C LEU A 72 1.20 0.59 0.28
N MET A 73 0.76 1.75 -0.21
CA MET A 73 1.34 2.37 -1.41
C MET A 73 2.84 2.67 -1.24
N ASN A 74 3.24 3.22 -0.09
CA ASN A 74 4.64 3.50 0.20
C ASN A 74 5.49 2.22 0.26
N LEU A 75 4.95 1.16 0.86
CA LEU A 75 5.62 -0.14 0.92
C LEU A 75 5.78 -0.73 -0.49
N GLY A 76 4.72 -0.71 -1.31
CA GLY A 76 4.74 -1.16 -2.70
C GLY A 76 5.80 -0.42 -3.52
N SER A 77 5.85 0.91 -3.42
CA SER A 77 6.84 1.75 -4.11
C SER A 77 8.28 1.44 -3.67
N GLY A 78 8.50 1.21 -2.37
CA GLY A 78 9.80 0.81 -1.83
C GLY A 78 10.26 -0.55 -2.36
N ILE A 79 9.36 -1.53 -2.42
CA ILE A 79 9.64 -2.87 -2.98
C ILE A 79 9.95 -2.78 -4.47
N GLY A 80 9.17 -2.01 -5.24
CA GLY A 80 9.43 -1.80 -6.66
C GLY A 80 10.79 -1.16 -6.94
N THR A 81 11.16 -0.15 -6.15
CA THR A 81 12.47 0.50 -6.24
C THR A 81 13.62 -0.48 -5.93
N ALA A 82 13.46 -1.34 -4.92
CA ALA A 82 14.45 -2.36 -4.60
C ALA A 82 14.57 -3.41 -5.71
N GLY A 83 13.43 -3.91 -6.23
CA GLY A 83 13.39 -4.86 -7.34
C GLY A 83 14.10 -4.33 -8.58
N GLY A 84 13.87 -3.07 -8.96
CA GLY A 84 14.55 -2.44 -10.09
C GLY A 84 16.07 -2.40 -9.93
N LYS A 85 16.57 -2.06 -8.73
CA LYS A 85 18.03 -2.07 -8.46
C LYS A 85 18.64 -3.45 -8.61
N TYR A 86 17.95 -4.49 -8.13
CA TYR A 86 18.43 -5.87 -8.28
C TYR A 86 18.48 -6.30 -9.75
N THR A 87 17.43 -6.01 -10.53
CA THR A 87 17.41 -6.34 -11.97
C THR A 87 18.51 -5.63 -12.74
N THR A 88 18.76 -4.35 -12.46
CA THR A 88 19.87 -3.60 -13.09
C THR A 88 21.22 -4.20 -12.74
N GLN A 89 21.47 -4.50 -11.46
CA GLN A 89 22.72 -5.13 -11.02
C GLN A 89 22.94 -6.50 -11.70
N GLU A 90 21.88 -7.27 -11.88
CA GLU A 90 21.95 -8.59 -12.51
C GLU A 90 22.26 -8.48 -14.01
N SER A 91 21.65 -7.53 -14.71
CA SER A 91 21.96 -7.21 -16.10
C SER A 91 23.43 -6.78 -16.27
N ASP A 92 23.93 -5.92 -15.39
CA ASP A 92 25.31 -5.42 -15.44
C ASP A 92 26.32 -6.54 -15.12
N ALA A 93 26.05 -7.36 -14.11
CA ALA A 93 26.88 -8.51 -13.76
C ALA A 93 26.89 -9.57 -14.88
N GLY A 94 25.75 -9.85 -15.49
CA GLY A 94 25.62 -10.76 -16.63
C GLY A 94 26.38 -10.25 -17.85
N ALA A 95 26.27 -8.96 -18.18
CA ALA A 95 27.02 -8.33 -19.26
C ALA A 95 28.53 -8.40 -19.03
N GLN A 96 29.00 -8.11 -17.81
CA GLN A 96 30.42 -8.22 -17.46
C GLN A 96 30.93 -9.66 -17.53
N ALA A 97 30.15 -10.64 -17.04
CA ALA A 97 30.52 -12.05 -17.11
C ALA A 97 30.59 -12.56 -18.56
N ASN A 98 29.63 -12.19 -19.41
CA ASN A 98 29.65 -12.53 -20.83
C ASN A 98 30.86 -11.90 -21.54
N ALA A 99 31.19 -10.65 -21.23
CA ALA A 99 32.38 -10.00 -21.76
C ALA A 99 33.69 -10.66 -21.28
N ALA A 100 33.72 -11.17 -20.04
CA ALA A 100 34.87 -11.87 -19.49
C ALA A 100 35.04 -13.29 -20.07
N GLY A 101 33.95 -14.01 -20.35
CA GLY A 101 33.96 -15.35 -20.94
C GLY A 101 34.17 -15.38 -22.46
N SER A 102 34.11 -14.24 -23.13
CA SER A 102 34.36 -14.08 -24.57
C SER A 102 35.85 -13.86 -24.92
N LYS A 103 36.78 -14.05 -23.97
CA LYS A 103 38.23 -13.95 -24.18
C LYS A 103 38.91 -15.30 -24.19
#